data_AF-A0A1I4YD42-F1
#
_entry.id   AF-A0A1I4YD42-F1
#
_cell.length_a   1.000
_cell.length_b   1.000
_cell.length_c   1.000
_cell.angle_alpha   90.00
_cell.angle_beta   90.00
_cell.angle_gamma   90.00
#
_symmetry.space_group_name_H-M   'P 1'
#
loop_
_entity.id
_entity.type
_entity.pdbx_description
1 polymer ?
#
loop_
_entity_poly.entity_id
_entity_poly.type
_entity_poly.pdbx_seq_one_letter_code
_entity_poly.pdbx_strand_id
1 'polypeptide(L)'
;MKKIVGLLLIATSLTACDDGDLVFEKLNFDGKQIQKCPDNQLYFKINDTELLLVDFSDTRDSISGSMLNPAAPLNTKQELATSPTTKIYYRTYDAPIAANAICSLLAPANPKVTSEYTSSPGGRIFYTRIITPVVTETAVNVNYTYTINFENITLSNGTSEIKYATLPYGSYIYDSSKMNFNITNGFDICENGLVGKTSTEIIQIQLPEDFVFPTSNQVQTITLNEANLLSYLIFKEPFTTDTACELPNKPIKETWEVTNGSLQIETTAVTNTAGTVTGYRHSLKLIQAQFKNDETTFTISDRNLGAYNL
;
A
#
# COMPACT_ATOMS: atom_id res chain seq x y z
N MET A 1 29.06 59.54 -37.84
CA MET A 1 28.87 59.02 -36.47
C MET A 1 27.60 58.16 -36.29
N LYS A 2 26.55 58.28 -37.13
CA LYS A 2 25.32 57.46 -37.01
C LYS A 2 25.49 55.93 -37.22
N LYS A 3 26.51 55.52 -38.00
CA LYS A 3 26.80 54.09 -38.27
C LYS A 3 27.53 53.38 -37.11
N ILE A 4 28.18 54.14 -36.23
CA ILE A 4 28.96 53.58 -35.10
C ILE A 4 28.04 53.33 -33.90
N VAL A 5 27.02 54.18 -33.70
CA VAL A 5 26.02 54.01 -32.62
C VAL A 5 25.19 52.74 -32.81
N GLY A 6 24.85 52.38 -34.06
CA GLY A 6 24.14 51.13 -34.36
C GLY A 6 24.93 49.87 -34.05
N LEU A 7 26.27 49.91 -34.21
CA LEU A 7 27.14 48.78 -33.89
C LEU A 7 27.27 48.56 -32.38
N LEU A 8 27.21 49.62 -31.58
CA LEU A 8 27.28 49.57 -30.12
C LEU A 8 25.97 49.02 -29.49
N LEU A 9 24.83 49.25 -30.14
CA LEU A 9 23.53 48.69 -29.72
C LEU A 9 23.37 47.19 -30.03
N ILE A 10 24.06 46.68 -31.06
CA ILE A 10 24.05 45.24 -31.39
C ILE A 10 25.06 44.46 -30.54
N ALA A 11 26.15 45.11 -30.11
CA ALA A 11 27.15 44.49 -29.24
C ALA A 11 26.63 44.25 -27.80
N THR A 12 25.67 45.05 -27.33
CA THR A 12 25.10 44.91 -25.98
C THR A 12 23.98 43.87 -25.89
N SER A 13 23.29 43.58 -27.00
CA SER A 13 22.25 42.54 -27.06
C SER A 13 22.79 41.11 -27.18
N LEU A 14 24.09 40.92 -27.43
CA LEU A 14 24.75 39.61 -27.49
C LEU A 14 25.26 39.12 -26.12
N THR A 15 25.09 39.89 -25.04
CA THR A 15 25.54 39.53 -23.68
C THR A 15 24.43 38.94 -22.81
N ALA A 16 23.24 38.69 -23.36
CA ALA A 16 22.07 38.22 -22.61
C ALA A 16 21.75 36.71 -22.77
N CYS A 17 22.70 35.89 -23.23
CA CYS A 17 22.67 34.45 -22.96
C CYS A 17 23.52 34.19 -21.71
N ASP A 18 23.03 34.62 -20.55
CA ASP A 18 23.41 34.00 -19.29
C ASP A 18 22.69 32.65 -19.26
N ASP A 19 23.29 31.65 -19.90
CA ASP A 19 22.85 30.26 -19.80
C ASP A 19 23.21 29.84 -18.38
N GLY A 20 22.32 30.22 -17.45
CA GLY A 20 22.55 30.22 -16.01
C GLY A 20 23.24 28.93 -15.60
N ASP A 21 24.41 29.10 -14.97
CA ASP A 21 25.36 28.05 -14.62
C ASP A 21 24.63 26.78 -14.18
N LEU A 22 24.53 25.82 -15.11
CA LEU A 22 23.83 24.56 -14.88
C LEU A 22 24.69 23.73 -13.94
N VAL A 23 24.43 23.88 -12.64
CA VAL A 23 24.99 23.00 -11.63
C VAL A 23 24.38 21.61 -11.84
N PHE A 24 25.15 20.72 -12.45
CA PHE A 24 24.80 19.30 -12.58
C PHE A 24 24.95 18.60 -11.23
N GLU A 25 24.15 19.01 -10.24
CA GLU A 25 24.02 18.29 -8.98
C GLU A 25 23.14 17.07 -9.24
N LYS A 26 23.78 15.90 -9.32
CA LYS A 26 23.06 14.64 -9.44
C LYS A 26 22.55 14.23 -8.06
N LEU A 27 21.31 14.58 -7.77
CA LEU A 27 20.55 14.04 -6.64
C LEU A 27 20.64 12.50 -6.65
N ASN A 28 21.25 11.92 -5.64
CA ASN A 28 21.43 10.47 -5.52
C ASN A 28 20.74 9.94 -4.25
N PHE A 29 19.50 9.49 -4.42
CA PHE A 29 18.71 8.86 -3.37
C PHE A 29 18.42 7.38 -3.68
N ASP A 30 19.28 6.74 -4.48
CA ASP A 30 19.15 5.34 -4.84
C ASP A 30 19.24 4.46 -3.58
N GLY A 31 18.34 3.48 -3.48
CA GLY A 31 18.22 2.59 -2.32
C GLY A 31 17.63 3.25 -1.06
N LYS A 32 17.41 4.57 -1.03
CA LYS A 32 16.75 5.25 0.10
C LYS A 32 15.24 5.08 0.03
N GLN A 33 14.64 4.64 1.13
CA GLN A 33 13.21 4.47 1.26
C GLN A 33 12.50 5.81 1.51
N ILE A 34 11.29 5.94 0.97
CA ILE A 34 10.43 7.08 1.28
C ILE A 34 9.95 6.94 2.73
N GLN A 35 10.09 8.01 3.49
CA GLN A 35 9.53 8.16 4.82
C GLN A 35 8.42 9.21 4.76
N LYS A 36 7.44 9.11 5.67
CA LYS A 36 6.36 10.09 5.81
C LYS A 36 6.34 10.58 7.25
N CYS A 37 6.20 11.89 7.43
CA CYS A 37 5.95 12.41 8.76
C CYS A 37 4.57 11.95 9.28
N PRO A 38 4.43 11.62 10.58
CA PRO A 38 3.17 11.11 11.12
C PRO A 38 2.01 12.09 10.98
N ASP A 39 2.25 13.36 11.29
CA ASP A 39 1.20 14.35 11.52
C ASP A 39 0.86 15.23 10.31
N ASN A 40 1.56 15.05 9.18
CA ASN A 40 1.35 15.85 7.97
C ASN A 40 1.59 15.01 6.71
N GLN A 41 1.57 15.65 5.54
CA GLN A 41 1.74 14.98 4.24
C GLN A 41 3.12 15.27 3.62
N LEU A 42 4.14 15.40 4.46
CA LEU A 42 5.53 15.50 4.02
C LEU A 42 6.09 14.10 3.82
N TYR A 43 6.48 13.80 2.58
CA TYR A 43 7.12 12.55 2.19
C TYR A 43 8.55 12.86 1.78
N PHE A 44 9.53 12.19 2.37
CA PHE A 44 10.93 12.56 2.22
C PHE A 44 11.86 11.36 2.13
N LYS A 45 13.04 11.61 1.57
CA LYS A 45 14.21 10.73 1.60
C LYS A 45 15.39 11.49 2.18
N ILE A 46 16.18 10.79 2.98
CA ILE A 46 17.42 11.31 3.55
C ILE A 46 18.59 10.51 2.97
N ASN A 47 19.62 11.21 2.54
CA ASN A 47 20.92 10.67 2.21
C ASN A 47 22.00 11.45 2.96
N ASP A 48 22.35 10.98 4.16
CA ASP A 48 23.36 11.60 5.02
C ASP A 48 23.04 13.07 5.34
N THR A 49 23.70 14.02 4.68
CA THR A 49 23.50 15.48 4.82
C THR A 49 22.47 16.06 3.83
N GLU A 50 21.82 15.23 3.02
CA GLU A 50 20.89 15.64 1.97
C GLU A 50 19.45 15.18 2.27
N LEU A 51 18.48 16.03 1.93
CA LEU A 51 17.05 15.77 2.04
C LEU A 51 16.37 16.06 0.69
N LEU A 52 15.61 15.11 0.18
CA LEU A 52 14.63 15.34 -0.89
C LEU A 52 13.24 15.11 -0.32
N LEU A 53 12.37 16.13 -0.39
CA LEU A 53 11.05 16.13 0.23
C LEU A 53 10.00 16.59 -0.78
N VAL A 54 8.81 16.00 -0.73
CA VAL A 54 7.61 16.49 -1.41
C VAL A 54 6.48 16.69 -0.41
N ASP A 55 5.80 17.83 -0.51
CA ASP A 55 4.62 18.16 0.28
C ASP A 55 3.35 17.84 -0.51
N PHE A 56 2.64 16.81 -0.07
CA PHE A 56 1.35 16.41 -0.61
C PHE A 56 0.17 16.91 0.24
N SER A 57 0.37 17.94 1.06
CA SER A 57 -0.72 18.52 1.84
C SER A 57 -1.75 19.13 0.89
N ASP A 58 -3.00 18.67 0.99
CA ASP A 58 -4.11 19.34 0.33
C ASP A 58 -4.66 20.39 1.28
N THR A 59 -4.63 21.65 0.83
CA THR A 59 -5.18 22.80 1.54
C THR A 59 -6.23 23.53 0.70
N ARG A 60 -6.68 22.92 -0.39
CA ARG A 60 -7.71 23.49 -1.27
C ARG A 60 -9.07 23.39 -0.59
N ASP A 61 -9.94 24.37 -0.85
CA ASP A 61 -11.35 24.37 -0.44
C ASP A 61 -11.60 24.14 1.07
N SER A 62 -10.68 24.57 1.93
CA SER A 62 -10.74 24.38 3.40
C SER A 62 -10.70 22.92 3.87
N ILE A 63 -10.34 21.98 2.99
CA ILE A 63 -10.08 20.59 3.32
C ILE A 63 -8.60 20.48 3.68
N SER A 64 -8.30 19.99 4.87
CA SER A 64 -6.93 19.59 5.25
C SER A 64 -6.79 18.09 5.04
N GLY A 65 -5.89 17.67 4.15
CA GLY A 65 -5.75 16.26 3.81
C GLY A 65 -4.52 15.95 2.96
N SER A 66 -4.61 14.86 2.21
CA SER A 66 -3.56 14.38 1.29
C SER A 66 -4.01 14.54 -0.15
N MET A 67 -3.14 15.07 -1.00
CA MET A 67 -3.30 15.07 -2.45
C MET A 67 -3.15 13.67 -3.06
N LEU A 68 -2.48 12.75 -2.36
CA LEU A 68 -2.49 11.33 -2.70
C LEU A 68 -3.83 10.74 -2.26
N ASN A 69 -4.67 10.38 -3.22
CA ASN A 69 -6.01 9.87 -2.96
C ASN A 69 -5.96 8.36 -2.70
N PRO A 70 -6.33 7.86 -1.50
CA PRO A 70 -6.36 6.42 -1.23
C PRO A 70 -7.48 5.70 -2.00
N ALA A 71 -8.41 6.42 -2.62
CA ALA A 71 -9.49 5.91 -3.47
C ALA A 71 -9.22 6.01 -5.00
N ALA A 72 -8.07 6.56 -5.44
CA ALA A 72 -7.73 6.65 -6.87
C ALA A 72 -7.64 5.28 -7.56
N PRO A 73 -8.13 5.07 -8.80
CA PRO A 73 -8.14 3.77 -9.46
C PRO A 73 -6.78 3.03 -9.42
N LEU A 74 -6.80 1.71 -9.22
CA LEU A 74 -5.59 0.90 -9.25
C LEU A 74 -4.91 0.96 -10.61
N ASN A 75 -3.58 0.84 -10.60
CA ASN A 75 -2.75 0.72 -11.80
C ASN A 75 -2.91 1.88 -12.80
N THR A 76 -3.53 2.99 -12.37
CA THR A 76 -3.81 4.15 -13.21
C THR A 76 -2.94 5.32 -12.76
N LYS A 77 -2.16 5.87 -13.69
CA LYS A 77 -1.28 7.02 -13.47
C LYS A 77 -2.12 8.26 -13.15
N GLN A 78 -1.97 8.79 -11.94
CA GLN A 78 -2.54 10.06 -11.50
C GLN A 78 -1.50 11.16 -11.68
N GLU A 79 -1.95 12.37 -12.00
CA GLU A 79 -1.09 13.54 -12.25
C GLU A 79 -1.40 14.68 -11.28
N LEU A 80 -0.35 15.26 -10.72
CA LEU A 80 -0.33 16.50 -9.97
C LEU A 80 0.73 17.43 -10.60
N ALA A 81 0.58 18.73 -10.42
CA ALA A 81 1.59 19.69 -10.84
C ALA A 81 2.27 20.31 -9.60
N THR A 82 3.57 20.58 -9.70
CA THR A 82 4.22 21.46 -8.74
C THR A 82 3.57 22.84 -8.81
N SER A 83 3.33 23.41 -7.64
CA SER A 83 2.59 24.65 -7.48
C SER A 83 3.04 25.34 -6.19
N PRO A 84 2.54 26.54 -5.86
CA PRO A 84 2.83 27.16 -4.57
C PRO A 84 2.40 26.32 -3.35
N THR A 85 1.49 25.35 -3.51
CA THR A 85 1.05 24.43 -2.45
C THR A 85 1.74 23.06 -2.53
N THR A 86 1.88 22.51 -3.72
CA THR A 86 2.54 21.20 -3.94
C THR A 86 4.00 21.43 -4.30
N LYS A 87 4.86 21.43 -3.28
CA LYS A 87 6.28 21.77 -3.44
C LYS A 87 7.18 20.56 -3.25
N ILE A 88 8.23 20.51 -4.05
CA ILE A 88 9.38 19.64 -3.83
C ILE A 88 10.51 20.52 -3.27
N TYR A 89 11.17 20.04 -2.23
CA TYR A 89 12.31 20.68 -1.61
C TYR A 89 13.52 19.75 -1.71
N TYR A 90 14.66 20.32 -2.08
CA TYR A 90 15.97 19.69 -1.90
C TYR A 90 16.78 20.56 -0.93
N ARG A 91 17.24 19.97 0.17
CA ARG A 91 18.02 20.66 1.20
C ARG A 91 19.32 19.94 1.48
N THR A 92 20.37 20.71 1.72
CA THR A 92 21.63 20.22 2.28
C THR A 92 21.85 20.77 3.68
N TYR A 93 22.58 20.02 4.50
CA TYR A 93 22.82 20.32 5.91
C TYR A 93 24.31 20.28 6.25
N ASP A 94 24.71 20.99 7.31
CA ASP A 94 26.10 21.03 7.80
C ASP A 94 26.55 19.76 8.56
N ALA A 95 25.62 18.86 8.86
CA ALA A 95 25.86 17.56 9.44
C ALA A 95 24.72 16.58 9.09
N PRO A 96 24.91 15.26 9.28
CA PRO A 96 23.90 14.26 8.95
C PRO A 96 22.55 14.53 9.63
N ILE A 97 21.46 14.31 8.91
CA ILE A 97 20.09 14.58 9.41
C ILE A 97 19.32 13.31 9.73
N ALA A 98 18.52 13.36 10.79
CA ALA A 98 17.61 12.29 11.19
C ALA A 98 16.15 12.66 10.88
N ALA A 99 15.32 11.63 10.65
CA ALA A 99 13.91 11.79 10.26
C ALA A 99 13.09 12.63 11.25
N ASN A 100 13.35 12.49 12.55
CA ASN A 100 12.67 13.26 13.59
C ASN A 100 12.93 14.78 13.49
N ALA A 101 14.09 15.20 12.96
CA ALA A 101 14.39 16.61 12.76
C ALA A 101 13.52 17.23 11.65
N ILE A 102 13.14 16.44 10.63
CA ILE A 102 12.26 16.85 9.53
C ILE A 102 10.81 16.99 9.99
N CYS A 103 10.36 16.08 10.84
CA CYS A 103 8.96 16.00 11.28
C CYS A 103 8.65 16.79 12.55
N SER A 104 9.64 17.46 13.15
CA SER A 104 9.44 18.20 14.39
C SER A 104 8.63 19.48 14.15
N LEU A 105 7.62 19.72 15.00
CA LEU A 105 6.88 20.99 15.02
C LEU A 105 7.83 22.19 15.24
N LEU A 106 8.84 22.00 16.10
CA LEU A 106 9.91 22.97 16.31
C LEU A 106 11.20 22.40 15.72
N ALA A 107 11.62 22.95 14.58
CA ALA A 107 12.86 22.54 13.94
C ALA A 107 14.04 22.68 14.92
N PRO A 108 14.90 21.66 15.07
CA PRO A 108 16.05 21.74 15.96
C PRO A 108 17.06 22.78 15.45
N ALA A 109 17.87 23.33 16.37
CA ALA A 109 18.90 24.31 16.01
C ALA A 109 20.05 23.73 15.16
N ASN A 110 20.25 22.40 15.21
CA ASN A 110 21.23 21.66 14.40
C ASN A 110 20.63 20.32 13.93
N PRO A 111 21.06 19.79 12.77
CA PRO A 111 21.99 20.41 11.82
C PRO A 111 21.36 21.63 11.11
N LYS A 112 22.19 22.56 10.65
CA LYS A 112 21.75 23.78 9.97
C LYS A 112 21.62 23.53 8.47
N VAL A 113 20.58 24.11 7.87
CA VAL A 113 20.40 24.11 6.41
C VAL A 113 21.52 24.95 5.78
N THR A 114 22.30 24.35 4.89
CA THR A 114 23.37 25.02 4.13
C THR A 114 22.89 25.48 2.75
N SER A 115 21.91 24.80 2.16
CA SER A 115 21.24 25.20 0.93
C SER A 115 19.82 24.64 0.86
N GLU A 116 18.93 25.38 0.21
CA GLU A 116 17.54 24.97 -0.04
C GLU A 116 17.16 25.33 -1.47
N TYR A 117 16.70 24.33 -2.22
CA TYR A 117 16.10 24.49 -3.54
C TYR A 117 14.63 24.12 -3.45
N THR A 118 13.76 24.94 -4.04
CA THR A 118 12.32 24.71 -4.10
C THR A 118 11.89 24.53 -5.55
N SER A 119 10.93 23.65 -5.80
CA SER A 119 10.38 23.44 -7.14
C SER A 119 9.69 24.68 -7.71
N SER A 120 10.02 25.01 -8.94
CA SER A 120 9.25 25.94 -9.76
C SER A 120 7.90 25.34 -10.14
N PRO A 121 6.83 26.14 -10.29
CA PRO A 121 5.53 25.65 -10.76
C PRO A 121 5.58 25.03 -12.16
N GLY A 122 4.70 24.05 -12.43
CA GLY A 122 4.52 23.44 -13.75
C GLY A 122 5.33 22.17 -14.01
N GLY A 123 6.16 21.74 -13.07
CA GLY A 123 6.71 20.38 -13.05
C GLY A 123 5.60 19.36 -12.75
N ARG A 124 5.78 18.12 -13.20
CA ARG A 124 4.76 17.06 -13.07
C ARG A 124 5.16 16.05 -12.01
N ILE A 125 4.21 15.71 -11.15
CA ILE A 125 4.31 14.64 -10.16
C ILE A 125 3.28 13.59 -10.53
N PHE A 126 3.75 12.38 -10.78
CA PHE A 126 2.90 11.25 -11.07
C PHE A 126 2.89 10.29 -9.90
N TYR A 127 1.71 9.80 -9.54
CA TYR A 127 1.59 8.70 -8.61
C TYR A 127 0.64 7.62 -9.14
N THR A 128 0.95 6.36 -8.83
CA THR A 128 0.10 5.21 -9.15
C THR A 128 -0.13 4.40 -7.89
N ARG A 129 -1.39 4.00 -7.66
CA ARG A 129 -1.76 3.09 -6.58
C ARG A 129 -1.60 1.64 -7.05
N ILE A 130 -0.89 0.83 -6.27
CA ILE A 130 -0.65 -0.60 -6.54
C ILE A 130 -0.95 -1.38 -5.27
N ILE A 131 -1.60 -2.54 -5.43
CA ILE A 131 -1.78 -3.53 -4.36
C ILE A 131 -0.86 -4.71 -4.66
N THR A 132 -0.07 -5.12 -3.67
CA THR A 132 0.87 -6.24 -3.83
C THR A 132 0.65 -7.27 -2.73
N PRO A 133 -0.05 -8.38 -3.02
CA PRO A 133 -0.10 -9.54 -2.15
C PRO A 133 1.25 -10.25 -2.11
N VAL A 134 1.70 -10.62 -0.92
CA VAL A 134 2.90 -11.39 -0.65
C VAL A 134 2.50 -12.64 0.12
N VAL A 135 2.48 -13.76 -0.60
CA VAL A 135 2.14 -15.06 -0.03
C VAL A 135 3.34 -15.61 0.72
N THR A 136 3.13 -15.99 1.98
CA THR A 136 4.11 -16.65 2.84
C THR A 136 3.62 -18.05 3.22
N GLU A 137 4.46 -18.83 3.90
CA GLU A 137 4.08 -20.16 4.36
C GLU A 137 2.85 -20.14 5.27
N THR A 138 2.67 -19.11 6.11
CA THR A 138 1.61 -19.08 7.15
C THR A 138 0.56 -17.97 6.95
N ALA A 139 0.77 -17.03 6.04
CA ALA A 139 -0.12 -15.88 5.86
C ALA A 139 -0.01 -15.27 4.45
N VAL A 140 -0.88 -14.32 4.14
CA VAL A 140 -0.72 -13.41 3.00
C VAL A 140 -0.67 -11.98 3.52
N ASN A 141 0.40 -11.24 3.21
CA ASN A 141 0.52 -9.82 3.51
C ASN A 141 0.13 -9.02 2.27
N VAL A 142 -0.78 -8.08 2.39
CA VAL A 142 -1.23 -7.22 1.29
C VAL A 142 -0.70 -5.82 1.54
N ASN A 143 0.17 -5.33 0.65
CA ASN A 143 0.73 -3.98 0.75
C ASN A 143 0.02 -3.04 -0.21
N TYR A 144 -0.43 -1.89 0.29
CA TYR A 144 -1.00 -0.82 -0.51
C TYR A 144 0.04 0.27 -0.71
N THR A 145 0.43 0.49 -1.96
CA THR A 145 1.62 1.26 -2.31
C THR A 145 1.29 2.41 -3.25
N TYR A 146 1.85 3.59 -2.97
CA TYR A 146 2.01 4.65 -3.97
C TYR A 146 3.38 4.51 -4.62
N THR A 147 3.42 4.45 -5.95
CA THR A 147 4.67 4.64 -6.71
C THR A 147 4.68 6.05 -7.28
N ILE A 148 5.70 6.84 -6.96
CA ILE A 148 5.80 8.27 -7.24
C ILE A 148 6.98 8.53 -8.18
N ASN A 149 6.75 9.34 -9.20
CA ASN A 149 7.76 9.78 -10.17
C ASN A 149 7.59 11.26 -10.46
N PHE A 150 8.70 11.95 -10.67
CA PHE A 150 8.68 13.34 -11.10
C PHE A 150 9.14 13.47 -12.54
N GLU A 151 8.53 14.38 -13.29
CA GLU A 151 8.89 14.69 -14.66
C GLU A 151 8.96 16.21 -14.86
N ASN A 152 9.96 16.66 -15.62
CA ASN A 152 10.19 18.08 -15.94
C ASN A 152 10.21 18.99 -14.69
N ILE A 153 10.94 18.59 -13.66
CA ILE A 153 11.11 19.40 -12.44
C ILE A 153 12.29 20.33 -12.60
N THR A 154 12.09 21.59 -12.19
CA THR A 154 13.16 22.56 -11.93
C THR A 154 13.12 22.90 -10.45
N LEU A 155 14.24 22.72 -9.73
CA LEU A 155 14.43 23.18 -8.36
C LEU A 155 15.34 24.40 -8.38
N SER A 156 15.00 25.47 -7.67
CA SER A 156 15.79 26.71 -7.63
C SER A 156 15.99 27.21 -6.21
N ASN A 157 17.17 27.76 -5.94
CA ASN A 157 17.46 28.51 -4.71
C ASN A 157 17.49 30.04 -4.96
N GLY A 158 17.07 30.48 -6.16
CA GLY A 158 17.10 31.87 -6.62
C GLY A 158 18.42 32.31 -7.29
N THR A 159 19.50 31.53 -7.17
CA THR A 159 20.80 31.80 -7.83
C THR A 159 21.18 30.69 -8.82
N SER A 160 20.87 29.44 -8.50
CA SER A 160 21.16 28.27 -9.32
C SER A 160 19.92 27.40 -9.48
N GLU A 161 19.90 26.61 -10.55
CA GLU A 161 18.81 25.68 -10.86
C GLU A 161 19.32 24.25 -11.03
N ILE A 162 18.51 23.29 -10.56
CA ILE A 162 18.69 21.85 -10.78
C ILE A 162 17.49 21.38 -11.61
N LYS A 163 17.75 20.78 -12.78
CA LYS A 163 16.70 20.38 -13.74
C LYS A 163 16.70 18.87 -13.98
N TYR A 164 15.51 18.28 -13.96
CA TYR A 164 15.29 16.86 -14.26
C TYR A 164 14.17 16.68 -15.25
N ALA A 165 14.47 16.05 -16.40
CA ALA A 165 13.43 15.56 -17.32
C ALA A 165 12.63 14.43 -16.67
N THR A 166 13.29 13.52 -15.95
CA THR A 166 12.66 12.46 -15.16
C THR A 166 13.49 12.20 -13.92
N LEU A 167 12.83 12.09 -12.77
CA LEU A 167 13.42 11.74 -11.49
C LEU A 167 12.50 10.75 -10.77
N PRO A 168 12.83 9.44 -10.79
CA PRO A 168 12.09 8.45 -10.01
C PRO A 168 12.16 8.77 -8.53
N TYR A 169 11.02 8.96 -7.88
CA TYR A 169 10.99 9.21 -6.45
C TYR A 169 10.90 7.90 -5.67
N GLY A 170 10.14 6.91 -6.14
CA GLY A 170 10.11 5.56 -5.57
C GLY A 170 8.74 5.21 -4.99
N SER A 171 8.71 4.21 -4.10
CA SER A 171 7.47 3.61 -3.62
C SER A 171 7.29 3.79 -2.11
N TYR A 172 6.06 4.04 -1.67
CA TYR A 172 5.69 4.19 -0.27
C TYR A 172 4.48 3.31 0.05
N ILE A 173 4.62 2.41 1.03
CA ILE A 173 3.53 1.59 1.55
C ILE A 173 2.74 2.44 2.54
N TYR A 174 1.53 2.84 2.16
CA TYR A 174 0.69 3.72 2.99
C TYR A 174 -0.29 2.96 3.88
N ASP A 175 -0.57 1.70 3.55
CA ASP A 175 -1.39 0.81 4.34
C ASP A 175 -0.97 -0.65 4.07
N SER A 176 -1.28 -1.54 5.01
CA SER A 176 -1.05 -2.98 4.86
C SER A 176 -2.14 -3.78 5.55
N SER A 177 -2.36 -5.00 5.07
CA SER A 177 -3.26 -5.97 5.69
C SER A 177 -2.59 -7.33 5.75
N LYS A 178 -3.11 -8.19 6.63
CA LYS A 178 -2.61 -9.55 6.78
C LYS A 178 -3.77 -10.52 6.89
N MET A 179 -3.74 -11.56 6.06
CA MET A 179 -4.63 -12.70 6.12
C MET A 179 -3.91 -13.84 6.83
N ASN A 180 -4.32 -14.19 8.05
CA ASN A 180 -3.65 -15.21 8.85
C ASN A 180 -4.14 -16.65 8.59
N PHE A 181 -5.36 -16.83 8.04
CA PHE A 181 -5.94 -18.15 7.77
C PHE A 181 -5.93 -19.13 8.95
N ASN A 182 -5.92 -18.64 10.18
CA ASN A 182 -5.76 -19.47 11.38
C ASN A 182 -7.02 -19.37 12.26
N ILE A 183 -8.06 -20.12 11.89
CA ILE A 183 -9.31 -20.19 12.63
C ILE A 183 -9.17 -21.25 13.73
N THR A 184 -8.66 -20.82 14.89
CA THR A 184 -8.35 -21.70 16.03
C THR A 184 -9.57 -22.12 16.84
N ASN A 185 -10.61 -21.27 16.88
CA ASN A 185 -11.87 -21.57 17.57
C ASN A 185 -12.76 -22.55 16.79
N GLY A 186 -12.30 -22.99 15.62
CA GLY A 186 -13.06 -23.83 14.71
C GLY A 186 -14.02 -23.03 13.83
N PHE A 187 -14.63 -23.73 12.89
CA PHE A 187 -15.70 -23.22 12.06
C PHE A 187 -17.04 -23.63 12.65
N ASP A 188 -18.05 -22.80 12.44
CA ASP A 188 -19.45 -23.08 12.75
C ASP A 188 -20.26 -23.28 11.46
N ILE A 189 -21.31 -24.08 11.52
CA ILE A 189 -22.27 -24.21 10.42
C ILE A 189 -23.32 -23.10 10.54
N CYS A 190 -23.50 -22.37 9.47
CA CYS A 190 -24.51 -21.33 9.31
C CYS A 190 -25.31 -21.64 8.04
N GLU A 191 -26.51 -22.18 8.21
CA GLU A 191 -27.35 -22.70 7.12
C GLU A 191 -26.58 -23.76 6.30
N ASN A 192 -26.22 -23.44 5.06
CA ASN A 192 -25.47 -24.28 4.13
C ASN A 192 -24.01 -23.81 3.96
N GLY A 193 -23.48 -23.04 4.90
CA GLY A 193 -22.10 -22.55 4.86
C GLY A 193 -21.32 -22.79 6.15
N LEU A 194 -19.99 -22.70 6.05
CA LEU A 194 -19.07 -22.67 7.17
C LEU A 194 -18.62 -21.25 7.44
N VAL A 195 -18.63 -20.83 8.70
CA VAL A 195 -18.14 -19.52 9.13
C VAL A 195 -17.05 -19.71 10.16
N GLY A 196 -15.86 -19.22 9.85
CA GLY A 196 -14.71 -19.18 10.75
C GLY A 196 -14.37 -17.74 11.08
N LYS A 197 -14.08 -17.43 12.35
CA LYS A 197 -13.85 -16.05 12.80
C LYS A 197 -12.59 -15.92 13.64
N THR A 198 -11.94 -14.77 13.54
CA THR A 198 -10.99 -14.23 14.52
C THR A 198 -11.56 -12.92 15.08
N SER A 199 -10.78 -12.16 15.86
CA SER A 199 -11.20 -10.83 16.31
C SER A 199 -11.30 -9.80 15.18
N THR A 200 -10.70 -10.05 14.02
CA THR A 200 -10.59 -9.06 12.92
C THR A 200 -10.86 -9.65 11.53
N GLU A 201 -11.06 -10.96 11.43
CA GLU A 201 -11.16 -11.67 10.15
C GLU A 201 -12.36 -12.63 10.18
N ILE A 202 -13.03 -12.78 9.05
CA ILE A 202 -14.07 -13.79 8.85
C ILE A 202 -13.79 -14.54 7.55
N ILE A 203 -13.88 -15.87 7.61
CA ILE A 203 -13.90 -16.75 6.44
C ILE A 203 -15.29 -17.35 6.35
N GLN A 204 -15.99 -17.07 5.26
CA GLN A 204 -17.28 -17.68 4.93
C GLN A 204 -17.08 -18.60 3.74
N ILE A 205 -17.62 -19.81 3.83
CA ILE A 205 -17.53 -20.81 2.77
C ILE A 205 -18.94 -21.32 2.50
N GLN A 206 -19.45 -21.05 1.31
CA GLN A 206 -20.68 -21.62 0.82
C GLN A 206 -20.44 -23.09 0.42
N LEU A 207 -21.19 -24.02 1.00
CA LEU A 207 -21.18 -25.43 0.61
C LEU A 207 -22.31 -25.69 -0.41
N PRO A 208 -22.20 -26.78 -1.21
CA PRO A 208 -23.31 -27.25 -2.03
C PRO A 208 -24.57 -27.48 -1.19
N GLU A 209 -25.76 -27.22 -1.73
CA GLU A 209 -27.04 -27.33 -0.99
C GLU A 209 -27.26 -28.71 -0.36
N ASP A 210 -26.92 -29.79 -1.08
CA ASP A 210 -27.06 -31.17 -0.62
C ASP A 210 -25.78 -31.70 0.07
N PHE A 211 -24.88 -30.81 0.49
CA PHE A 211 -23.62 -31.24 1.12
C PHE A 211 -23.87 -31.90 2.48
N VAL A 212 -23.29 -33.09 2.66
CA VAL A 212 -23.33 -33.83 3.92
C VAL A 212 -21.90 -34.07 4.40
N PHE A 213 -21.63 -33.69 5.65
CA PHE A 213 -20.34 -33.98 6.27
C PHE A 213 -20.12 -35.49 6.40
N PRO A 214 -18.94 -36.00 6.01
CA PRO A 214 -18.65 -37.43 6.12
C PRO A 214 -18.72 -37.98 7.55
N THR A 215 -19.20 -39.21 7.71
CA THR A 215 -19.21 -39.91 9.01
C THR A 215 -18.27 -41.12 9.01
N SER A 216 -17.17 -41.01 8.27
CA SER A 216 -16.10 -42.00 8.21
C SER A 216 -14.79 -41.32 7.85
N ASN A 217 -13.67 -42.00 8.13
CA ASN A 217 -12.35 -41.48 7.77
C ASN A 217 -12.23 -41.41 6.25
N GLN A 218 -12.22 -40.20 5.70
CA GLN A 218 -12.11 -39.97 4.27
C GLN A 218 -11.69 -38.53 3.98
N VAL A 219 -11.28 -38.29 2.73
CA VAL A 219 -11.00 -36.97 2.19
C VAL A 219 -12.03 -36.66 1.11
N GLN A 220 -12.67 -35.50 1.20
CA GLN A 220 -13.58 -34.97 0.20
C GLN A 220 -13.06 -33.62 -0.30
N THR A 221 -13.31 -33.31 -1.57
CA THR A 221 -12.92 -32.04 -2.17
C THR A 221 -14.14 -31.35 -2.77
N ILE A 222 -14.25 -30.05 -2.54
CA ILE A 222 -15.27 -29.16 -3.12
C ILE A 222 -14.54 -28.14 -3.99
N THR A 223 -14.93 -28.01 -5.25
CA THR A 223 -14.43 -26.94 -6.13
C THR A 223 -14.98 -25.60 -5.64
N LEU A 224 -14.10 -24.62 -5.46
CA LEU A 224 -14.46 -23.25 -5.07
C LEU A 224 -14.63 -22.38 -6.32
N ASN A 225 -15.75 -21.66 -6.38
CA ASN A 225 -16.17 -20.80 -7.49
C ASN A 225 -17.33 -19.90 -7.03
N GLU A 226 -18.04 -19.23 -7.95
CA GLU A 226 -19.16 -18.35 -7.61
C GLU A 226 -20.35 -19.06 -6.92
N ALA A 227 -20.53 -20.37 -7.11
CA ALA A 227 -21.60 -21.13 -6.46
C ALA A 227 -21.15 -21.65 -5.08
N ASN A 228 -19.93 -22.20 -4.99
CA ASN A 228 -19.31 -22.62 -3.73
C ASN A 228 -18.28 -21.57 -3.32
N LEU A 229 -18.78 -20.36 -3.05
CA LEU A 229 -17.94 -19.19 -2.83
C LEU A 229 -17.25 -19.25 -1.46
N LEU A 230 -15.95 -18.98 -1.45
CA LEU A 230 -15.23 -18.60 -0.24
C LEU A 230 -14.99 -17.09 -0.25
N SER A 231 -15.48 -16.41 0.77
CA SER A 231 -15.22 -14.99 1.01
C SER A 231 -14.37 -14.82 2.27
N TYR A 232 -13.30 -14.04 2.17
CA TYR A 232 -12.41 -13.67 3.27
C TYR A 232 -12.55 -12.17 3.54
N LEU A 233 -13.10 -11.83 4.69
CA LEU A 233 -13.38 -10.45 5.09
C LEU A 233 -12.35 -10.02 6.14
N ILE A 234 -11.77 -8.85 5.96
CA ILE A 234 -10.89 -8.20 6.95
C ILE A 234 -11.57 -6.93 7.44
N PHE A 235 -11.64 -6.74 8.76
CA PHE A 235 -12.30 -5.59 9.38
C PHE A 235 -11.29 -4.55 9.85
N LYS A 236 -11.69 -3.26 9.81
CA LYS A 236 -10.83 -2.14 10.26
C LYS A 236 -10.62 -2.11 11.78
N GLU A 237 -11.56 -2.69 12.51
CA GLU A 237 -11.57 -2.71 13.97
C GLU A 237 -11.82 -4.13 14.47
N PRO A 238 -11.27 -4.50 15.64
CA PRO A 238 -11.66 -5.72 16.31
C PRO A 238 -13.16 -5.76 16.62
N PHE A 239 -13.72 -6.97 16.60
CA PHE A 239 -15.12 -7.22 16.93
C PHE A 239 -15.29 -8.43 17.83
N THR A 240 -16.46 -8.48 18.45
CA THR A 240 -17.03 -9.65 19.12
C THR A 240 -18.42 -9.86 18.54
N THR A 241 -18.83 -11.11 18.37
CA THR A 241 -20.20 -11.45 17.93
C THR A 241 -20.83 -12.35 18.98
N ASP A 242 -22.09 -12.09 19.32
CA ASP A 242 -22.83 -12.89 20.31
C ASP A 242 -23.15 -14.29 19.77
N THR A 243 -23.27 -14.42 18.44
CA THR A 243 -23.50 -15.69 17.76
C THR A 243 -22.48 -15.96 16.66
N ALA A 244 -22.26 -17.24 16.38
CA ALA A 244 -21.33 -17.71 15.37
C ALA A 244 -21.68 -17.24 13.95
N CYS A 245 -22.97 -17.06 13.63
CA CYS A 245 -23.42 -16.76 12.26
C CYS A 245 -23.71 -15.28 11.99
N GLU A 246 -23.68 -14.43 13.01
CA GLU A 246 -23.91 -13.00 12.84
C GLU A 246 -22.68 -12.30 12.27
N LEU A 247 -22.87 -11.42 11.27
CA LEU A 247 -21.82 -10.53 10.81
C LEU A 247 -21.68 -9.33 11.77
N PRO A 248 -20.46 -8.98 12.19
CA PRO A 248 -20.27 -7.84 13.08
C PRO A 248 -20.63 -6.54 12.36
N ASN A 249 -21.28 -5.63 13.09
CA ASN A 249 -21.55 -4.27 12.60
C ASN A 249 -20.28 -3.40 12.69
N LYS A 250 -19.25 -3.78 11.93
CA LYS A 250 -17.96 -3.09 11.84
C LYS A 250 -17.58 -2.79 10.40
N PRO A 251 -16.87 -1.68 10.14
CA PRO A 251 -16.41 -1.37 8.79
C PRO A 251 -15.48 -2.46 8.25
N ILE A 252 -15.85 -3.03 7.11
CA ILE A 252 -14.98 -3.92 6.33
C ILE A 252 -13.86 -3.07 5.73
N LYS A 253 -12.62 -3.53 5.88
CA LYS A 253 -11.44 -2.97 5.24
C LYS A 253 -11.35 -3.44 3.80
N GLU A 254 -11.48 -4.75 3.60
CA GLU A 254 -11.42 -5.39 2.29
C GLU A 254 -12.05 -6.79 2.33
N THR A 255 -12.50 -7.23 1.16
CA THR A 255 -13.07 -8.56 0.92
C THR A 255 -12.29 -9.23 -0.20
N TRP A 256 -11.88 -10.47 0.01
CA TRP A 256 -11.26 -11.31 -1.02
C TRP A 256 -12.13 -12.53 -1.29
N GLU A 257 -12.35 -12.82 -2.57
CA GLU A 257 -13.19 -13.93 -3.01
C GLU A 257 -12.36 -14.98 -3.75
N VAL A 258 -12.64 -16.25 -3.51
CA VAL A 258 -11.98 -17.34 -4.23
C VAL A 258 -12.69 -17.60 -5.54
N THR A 259 -12.01 -17.36 -6.65
CA THR A 259 -12.55 -17.55 -8.01
C THR A 259 -12.20 -18.90 -8.63
N ASN A 260 -11.18 -19.58 -8.08
CA ASN A 260 -10.74 -20.90 -8.53
C ASN A 260 -10.01 -21.63 -7.39
N GLY A 261 -9.93 -22.96 -7.47
CA GLY A 261 -9.26 -23.82 -6.50
C GLY A 261 -10.25 -24.79 -5.84
N SER A 262 -9.86 -25.33 -4.68
CA SER A 262 -10.72 -26.28 -3.98
C SER A 262 -10.55 -26.19 -2.46
N LEU A 263 -11.65 -26.50 -1.76
CA LEU A 263 -11.65 -26.83 -0.34
C LEU A 263 -11.53 -28.35 -0.21
N GLN A 264 -10.45 -28.81 0.42
CA GLN A 264 -10.29 -30.18 0.88
C GLN A 264 -10.78 -30.28 2.33
N ILE A 265 -11.57 -31.32 2.59
CA ILE A 265 -12.14 -31.66 3.89
C ILE A 265 -11.63 -33.06 4.24
N GLU A 266 -10.74 -33.13 5.23
CA GLU A 266 -10.26 -34.40 5.78
C GLU A 266 -11.04 -34.73 7.06
N THR A 267 -11.81 -35.81 7.02
CA THR A 267 -12.61 -36.27 8.14
C THR A 267 -11.87 -37.35 8.92
N THR A 268 -11.79 -37.18 10.24
CA THR A 268 -11.23 -38.18 11.17
C THR A 268 -12.21 -38.44 12.31
N ALA A 269 -12.49 -39.71 12.60
CA ALA A 269 -13.29 -40.13 13.74
C ALA A 269 -12.61 -39.76 15.07
N VAL A 270 -13.35 -39.12 15.95
CA VAL A 270 -12.94 -38.83 17.33
C VAL A 270 -13.39 -39.98 18.21
N THR A 271 -12.48 -40.59 18.97
CA THR A 271 -12.77 -41.73 19.84
C THR A 271 -12.55 -41.39 21.31
N ASN A 272 -13.38 -41.97 22.18
CA ASN A 272 -13.13 -41.93 23.61
C ASN A 272 -12.05 -42.94 24.02
N THR A 273 -11.70 -42.98 25.30
CA THR A 273 -10.68 -43.90 25.86
C THR A 273 -11.02 -45.38 25.71
N ALA A 274 -12.28 -45.72 25.42
CA ALA A 274 -12.74 -47.09 25.17
C ALA A 274 -12.75 -47.44 23.66
N GLY A 275 -12.27 -46.55 22.78
CA GLY A 275 -12.26 -46.75 21.33
C GLY A 275 -13.61 -46.58 20.65
N THR A 276 -14.64 -46.09 21.37
CA THR A 276 -15.95 -45.80 20.79
C THR A 276 -15.90 -44.44 20.09
N VAL A 277 -16.40 -44.36 18.86
CA VAL A 277 -16.52 -43.10 18.12
C VAL A 277 -17.54 -42.19 18.81
N THR A 278 -17.12 -40.99 19.18
CA THR A 278 -17.94 -39.97 19.86
C THR A 278 -18.23 -38.75 18.99
N GLY A 279 -17.64 -38.66 17.80
CA GLY A 279 -17.83 -37.56 16.86
C GLY A 279 -16.86 -37.64 15.69
N TYR A 280 -16.85 -36.61 14.86
CA TYR A 280 -15.96 -36.47 13.71
C TYR A 280 -15.32 -35.08 13.69
N ARG A 281 -14.02 -35.05 13.38
CA ARG A 281 -13.28 -33.82 13.14
C ARG A 281 -13.05 -33.65 11.64
N HIS A 282 -13.45 -32.50 11.11
CA HIS A 282 -13.30 -32.12 9.70
C HIS A 282 -12.22 -31.04 9.57
N SER A 283 -11.01 -31.43 9.19
CA SER A 283 -9.92 -30.48 8.92
C SER A 283 -10.09 -29.84 7.56
N LEU A 284 -10.07 -28.51 7.51
CA LEU A 284 -10.37 -27.71 6.33
C LEU A 284 -9.09 -27.13 5.73
N LYS A 285 -8.91 -27.31 4.43
CA LYS A 285 -7.68 -26.95 3.72
C LYS A 285 -7.96 -26.42 2.32
N LEU A 286 -7.38 -25.29 1.97
CA LEU A 286 -7.45 -24.74 0.62
C LEU A 286 -6.32 -25.29 -0.24
N ILE A 287 -6.67 -25.66 -1.47
CA ILE A 287 -5.76 -26.20 -2.49
C ILE A 287 -5.88 -25.33 -3.74
N GLN A 288 -4.75 -24.76 -4.17
CA GLN A 288 -4.65 -23.90 -5.36
C GLN A 288 -5.72 -22.79 -5.41
N ALA A 289 -6.07 -22.22 -4.26
CA ALA A 289 -7.12 -21.22 -4.15
C ALA A 289 -6.63 -19.87 -4.66
N GLN A 290 -7.25 -19.38 -5.72
CA GLN A 290 -7.02 -18.05 -6.29
C GLN A 290 -7.98 -17.06 -5.65
N PHE A 291 -7.43 -16.12 -4.90
CA PHE A 291 -8.16 -15.00 -4.30
C PHE A 291 -8.15 -13.81 -5.26
N LYS A 292 -9.27 -13.08 -5.29
CA LYS A 292 -9.47 -11.87 -6.06
C LYS A 292 -10.07 -10.77 -5.20
N ASN A 293 -9.58 -9.55 -5.38
CA ASN A 293 -10.17 -8.31 -4.89
C ASN A 293 -9.95 -7.24 -5.96
N ASP A 294 -11.05 -6.74 -6.54
CA ASP A 294 -11.06 -5.94 -7.77
C ASP A 294 -10.24 -6.61 -8.90
N GLU A 295 -9.21 -5.94 -9.42
CA GLU A 295 -8.30 -6.45 -10.45
C GLU A 295 -7.12 -7.23 -9.85
N THR A 296 -6.94 -7.20 -8.53
CA THR A 296 -5.81 -7.83 -7.86
C THR A 296 -6.11 -9.29 -7.59
N THR A 297 -5.18 -10.18 -7.92
CA THR A 297 -5.29 -11.61 -7.64
C THR A 297 -4.01 -12.16 -7.01
N PHE A 298 -4.16 -13.21 -6.22
CA PHE A 298 -3.05 -14.06 -5.79
C PHE A 298 -3.52 -15.49 -5.60
N THR A 299 -2.61 -16.46 -5.67
CA THR A 299 -2.93 -17.88 -5.46
C THR A 299 -2.19 -18.40 -4.25
N ILE A 300 -2.89 -19.14 -3.40
CA ILE A 300 -2.27 -19.96 -2.35
C ILE A 300 -2.32 -21.42 -2.78
N SER A 301 -1.17 -22.10 -2.75
CA SER A 301 -1.08 -23.48 -3.23
C SER A 301 -1.69 -24.48 -2.25
N ASP A 302 -1.45 -24.26 -0.95
CA ASP A 302 -1.82 -25.14 0.13
C ASP A 302 -1.98 -24.30 1.42
N ARG A 303 -3.14 -24.40 2.08
CA ARG A 303 -3.42 -23.63 3.30
C ARG A 303 -4.42 -24.32 4.22
N ASN A 304 -3.98 -24.71 5.41
CA ASN A 304 -4.91 -25.10 6.47
C ASN A 304 -5.68 -23.89 6.99
N LEU A 305 -6.99 -24.04 7.18
CA LEU A 305 -7.87 -23.00 7.70
C LEU A 305 -8.22 -23.21 9.18
N GLY A 306 -8.35 -24.47 9.60
CA GLY A 306 -8.89 -24.85 10.90
C GLY A 306 -9.69 -26.15 10.77
N ALA A 307 -10.63 -26.35 11.69
CA ALA A 307 -11.50 -27.52 11.65
C ALA A 307 -12.95 -27.19 12.07
N TYR A 308 -13.89 -27.97 11.56
CA TYR A 308 -15.25 -28.08 12.08
C TYR A 308 -15.37 -29.41 12.83
N ASN A 309 -16.07 -29.44 13.97
CA ASN A 309 -16.27 -30.66 14.75
C ASN A 309 -17.77 -30.98 14.82
N LEU A 310 -18.11 -32.25 14.58
CA LEU A 310 -19.46 -32.80 14.63
C LEU A 310 -19.57 -33.88 15.70
#